data_AF-A0A9P4K5K0-F1
#
_entry.id   AF-A0A9P4K5K0-F1
#
_cell.length_a   1.000
_cell.length_b   1.000
_cell.length_c   1.000
_cell.angle_alpha   90.00
_cell.angle_beta   90.00
_cell.angle_gamma   90.00
#
_symmetry.space_group_name_H-M   'P 1'
#
loop_
_entity.id
_entity.type
_entity.pdbx_description
1 polymer ?
#
loop_
_entity_poly.entity_id
_entity_poly.type
_entity_poly.pdbx_seq_one_letter_code
_entity_poly.pdbx_strand_id
1 'polypeptide(L)'
;MRLLRRSDTGEFSLTEFPDEAVPPYAILLHTWGAGTEEVTFEDLINCTGKHKPGYEKIRFCGDRAVLNNLEYFWIDTCCINKANYIELSQAINSMYRWYSNATQCYVYLSDVSTTSIASKKKWIEHMLSLFNWRKIVRTLQELLAPSSVEFFFREGIFDVEIPLFYGEGAAIAFKRLRKVIDKREKCIQELRPSNPRDDKKCIK
;
A
#
# COMPACT_ATOMS: atom_id res chain seq x y z
N MET A 1 15.06 -5.23 -11.65
CA MET A 1 13.75 -5.25 -10.95
C MET A 1 12.65 -5.73 -11.89
N ARG A 2 11.64 -6.46 -11.40
CA ARG A 2 10.43 -6.83 -12.17
C ARG A 2 9.22 -6.04 -11.71
N LEU A 3 8.47 -5.46 -12.64
CA LEU A 3 7.24 -4.71 -12.39
C LEU A 3 6.03 -5.40 -13.03
N LEU A 4 4.86 -5.20 -12.44
CA LEU A 4 3.58 -5.57 -13.01
C LEU A 4 3.05 -4.44 -13.88
N ARG A 5 2.42 -4.83 -14.98
CA ARG A 5 1.66 -3.96 -15.86
C ARG A 5 0.25 -4.52 -15.99
N ARG A 6 -0.74 -3.65 -15.90
CA ARG A 6 -2.14 -3.99 -16.18
C ARG A 6 -2.44 -3.65 -17.63
N SER A 7 -3.00 -4.60 -18.37
CA SER A 7 -3.51 -4.40 -19.73
C SER A 7 -4.92 -3.82 -19.73
N ASP A 8 -5.37 -3.32 -20.88
CA ASP A 8 -6.73 -2.76 -21.05
C ASP A 8 -7.83 -3.80 -20.78
N THR A 9 -7.52 -5.09 -20.92
CA THR A 9 -8.43 -6.21 -20.61
C THR A 9 -8.46 -6.56 -19.11
N GLY A 10 -7.63 -5.92 -18.30
CA GLY A 10 -7.50 -6.17 -16.87
C GLY A 10 -6.56 -7.31 -16.49
N GLU A 11 -5.90 -7.93 -17.47
CA GLU A 11 -4.88 -8.96 -17.23
C GLU A 11 -3.55 -8.34 -16.80
N PHE A 12 -2.79 -9.07 -15.98
CA PHE A 12 -1.49 -8.65 -15.47
C PHE A 12 -0.35 -9.37 -16.16
N SER A 13 0.70 -8.62 -16.51
CA SER A 13 1.94 -9.16 -17.07
C SER A 13 3.14 -8.63 -16.29
N LEU A 14 4.19 -9.44 -16.16
CA LEU A 14 5.47 -9.02 -15.60
C LEU A 14 6.39 -8.46 -16.68
N THR A 15 7.11 -7.39 -16.37
CA THR A 15 8.13 -6.77 -17.22
C THR A 15 9.39 -6.57 -16.40
N GLU A 16 10.52 -7.00 -16.94
CA GLU A 16 11.83 -6.87 -16.28
C GLU A 16 12.56 -5.61 -16.75
N PHE A 17 13.15 -4.91 -15.80
CA PHE A 17 13.91 -3.68 -16.01
C PHE A 17 15.27 -3.82 -15.33
N PRO A 18 16.36 -3.33 -15.95
CA PRO A 18 17.61 -3.12 -15.25
C PRO A 18 17.44 -2.01 -14.22
N ASP A 19 18.27 -2.02 -13.17
CA ASP A 19 18.09 -1.11 -12.02
C ASP A 19 18.28 0.38 -12.40
N GLU A 20 19.00 0.67 -13.48
CA GLU A 20 19.26 2.01 -13.99
C GLU A 20 18.14 2.57 -14.88
N ALA A 21 17.21 1.70 -15.33
CA ALA A 21 16.15 2.08 -16.27
C ALA A 21 14.75 1.69 -15.77
N VAL A 22 14.56 1.67 -14.44
CA VAL A 22 13.25 1.42 -13.84
C VAL A 22 12.34 2.63 -14.09
N PRO A 23 11.19 2.48 -14.78
CA PRO A 23 10.25 3.58 -15.02
C PRO A 23 9.53 3.98 -13.72
N PRO A 24 8.81 5.11 -13.65
CA PRO A 24 7.95 5.42 -12.51
C PRO A 24 6.93 4.30 -12.21
N TYR A 25 6.77 3.95 -10.93
CA TYR A 25 5.90 2.86 -10.50
C TYR A 25 5.26 3.14 -9.15
N ALA A 26 4.12 2.47 -8.92
CA ALA A 26 3.52 2.34 -7.59
C ALA A 26 4.07 1.10 -6.87
N ILE A 27 4.12 1.11 -5.55
CA ILE A 27 4.50 -0.05 -4.74
C ILE A 27 3.39 -0.37 -3.74
N LEU A 28 3.07 -1.65 -3.59
CA LEU A 28 2.16 -2.11 -2.56
C LEU A 28 2.96 -2.60 -1.35
N LEU A 29 2.77 -1.96 -0.21
CA LEU A 29 3.26 -2.45 1.07
C LEU A 29 2.49 -3.69 1.49
N HIS A 30 3.22 -4.67 2.00
CA HIS A 30 2.67 -5.96 2.35
C HIS A 30 1.75 -5.88 3.59
N THR A 31 0.52 -6.38 3.44
CA THR A 31 -0.37 -6.72 4.57
C THR A 31 -0.74 -8.20 4.42
N TRP A 32 -0.31 -9.00 5.38
CA TRP A 32 -0.33 -10.47 5.30
C TRP A 32 -1.76 -11.04 5.30
N GLY A 33 -2.15 -11.72 4.22
CA GLY A 33 -3.09 -12.85 4.31
C GLY A 33 -2.37 -14.11 4.81
N ALA A 34 -3.09 -15.22 5.00
CA ALA A 34 -2.40 -16.50 5.23
C ALA A 34 -1.56 -16.85 3.99
N GLY A 35 -0.38 -17.48 4.15
CA GLY A 35 0.57 -17.69 3.03
C GLY A 35 0.01 -18.46 1.83
N THR A 36 -1.07 -19.23 2.03
CA THR A 36 -1.81 -19.95 0.97
C THR A 36 -2.75 -19.06 0.16
N GLU A 37 -3.09 -17.88 0.68
CA GLU A 37 -4.01 -16.91 0.07
C GLU A 37 -3.28 -15.94 -0.85
N GLU A 38 -1.96 -15.85 -0.74
CA GLU A 38 -1.13 -14.94 -1.52
C GLU A 38 -0.88 -15.45 -2.94
N VAL A 39 -0.91 -14.53 -3.90
CA VAL A 39 -0.51 -14.79 -5.28
C VAL A 39 1.01 -14.67 -5.37
N THR A 40 1.65 -15.76 -5.80
CA THR A 40 3.09 -15.86 -5.96
C THR A 40 3.54 -15.51 -7.38
N PHE A 41 4.85 -15.43 -7.60
CA PHE A 41 5.42 -15.28 -8.94
C PHE A 41 4.98 -16.40 -9.88
N GLU A 42 5.05 -17.65 -9.40
CA GLU A 42 4.66 -18.84 -10.17
C GLU A 42 3.18 -18.81 -10.56
N ASP A 43 2.32 -18.31 -9.66
CA ASP A 43 0.89 -18.18 -9.93
C ASP A 43 0.56 -17.19 -11.04
N LEU A 44 1.37 -16.13 -11.21
CA LEU A 44 1.20 -15.17 -12.30
C LEU A 44 1.71 -15.76 -13.61
N ILE A 45 2.89 -16.39 -13.61
CA ILE A 45 3.46 -17.01 -14.81
C ILE A 45 2.53 -18.10 -15.36
N ASN A 46 1.97 -18.93 -14.48
CA ASN A 46 1.06 -20.02 -14.87
C ASN A 46 -0.41 -19.60 -14.94
N CYS A 47 -0.73 -18.32 -14.69
CA CYS A 47 -2.10 -17.81 -14.65
C CYS A 47 -3.04 -18.54 -13.66
N THR A 48 -2.49 -19.18 -12.63
CA THR A 48 -3.25 -19.91 -11.61
C THR A 48 -3.69 -19.01 -10.46
N GLY A 49 -3.19 -17.78 -10.33
CA GLY A 49 -3.45 -16.92 -9.17
C GLY A 49 -4.86 -16.34 -9.03
N LYS A 50 -5.69 -16.34 -10.08
CA LYS A 50 -6.96 -15.57 -10.12
C LYS A 50 -8.00 -15.97 -9.07
N HIS A 51 -7.97 -17.20 -8.60
CA HIS A 51 -8.91 -17.72 -7.61
C HIS A 51 -8.46 -17.46 -6.16
N LYS A 52 -7.22 -16.98 -5.96
CA LYS A 52 -6.68 -16.74 -4.64
C LYS A 52 -7.22 -15.43 -4.06
N PRO A 53 -7.52 -15.36 -2.75
CA PRO A 53 -7.97 -14.12 -2.11
C PRO A 53 -6.99 -12.95 -2.31
N GLY A 54 -5.69 -13.23 -2.30
CA GLY A 54 -4.62 -12.26 -2.56
C GLY A 54 -4.56 -11.74 -4.00
N TYR A 55 -5.41 -12.21 -4.92
CA TYR A 55 -5.53 -11.59 -6.24
C TYR A 55 -6.19 -10.21 -6.16
N GLU A 56 -7.05 -10.00 -5.16
CA GLU A 56 -7.76 -8.73 -4.97
C GLU A 56 -6.81 -7.55 -4.75
N LYS A 57 -5.73 -7.75 -3.98
CA LYS A 57 -4.74 -6.70 -3.75
C LYS A 57 -3.96 -6.34 -5.02
N ILE A 58 -3.76 -7.30 -5.94
CA ILE A 58 -3.10 -7.05 -7.23
C ILE A 58 -4.02 -6.19 -8.09
N ARG A 59 -5.30 -6.54 -8.17
CA ARG A 59 -6.32 -5.74 -8.85
C ARG A 59 -6.39 -4.33 -8.31
N PHE A 60 -6.54 -4.21 -7.00
CA PHE A 60 -6.58 -2.94 -6.30
C PHE A 60 -5.35 -2.06 -6.63
N CYS A 61 -4.15 -2.62 -6.52
CA CYS A 61 -2.92 -1.87 -6.77
C CYS A 61 -2.82 -1.43 -8.24
N GLY A 62 -3.15 -2.31 -9.18
CA GLY A 62 -3.16 -1.99 -10.61
C GLY A 62 -4.21 -0.93 -10.98
N ASP A 63 -5.42 -1.01 -10.42
CA ASP A 63 -6.45 0.01 -10.59
C ASP A 63 -5.98 1.37 -10.06
N ARG A 64 -5.37 1.38 -8.86
CA ARG A 64 -4.90 2.61 -8.23
C ARG A 64 -3.71 3.22 -8.97
N ALA A 65 -2.77 2.40 -9.45
CA ALA A 65 -1.65 2.86 -10.27
C ALA A 65 -2.15 3.60 -11.53
N VAL A 66 -3.14 3.04 -12.23
CA VAL A 66 -3.76 3.69 -13.41
C VAL A 66 -4.39 5.04 -13.03
N LEU A 67 -5.11 5.13 -11.91
CA LEU A 67 -5.69 6.39 -11.43
C LEU A 67 -4.62 7.46 -11.12
N ASN A 68 -3.43 7.04 -10.71
CA ASN A 68 -2.28 7.90 -10.45
C ASN A 68 -1.39 8.12 -11.70
N ASN A 69 -1.84 7.71 -12.90
CA ASN A 69 -1.10 7.77 -14.17
C ASN A 69 0.23 6.98 -14.15
N LEU A 70 0.26 5.86 -13.44
CA LEU A 70 1.39 4.94 -13.37
C LEU A 70 1.05 3.66 -14.14
N GLU A 71 1.84 3.37 -15.16
CA GLU A 71 1.68 2.16 -15.99
C GLU A 71 2.13 0.90 -15.24
N TYR A 72 3.09 1.06 -14.32
CA TYR A 72 3.74 -0.03 -13.62
C TYR A 72 3.51 0.02 -12.12
N PHE A 73 3.46 -1.15 -11.51
CA PHE A 73 3.41 -1.29 -10.06
C PHE A 73 4.17 -2.52 -9.58
N TRP A 74 4.47 -2.59 -8.29
CA TRP A 74 5.27 -3.65 -7.69
C TRP A 74 4.64 -4.24 -6.45
N ILE A 75 4.71 -5.57 -6.33
CA ILE A 75 4.22 -6.36 -5.19
C ILE A 75 5.21 -7.49 -4.92
N ASP A 76 5.78 -7.55 -3.71
CA ASP A 76 6.86 -8.48 -3.35
C ASP A 76 6.51 -9.96 -3.60
N THR A 77 5.27 -10.35 -3.34
CA THR A 77 4.83 -11.75 -3.41
C THR A 77 4.90 -12.32 -4.82
N CYS A 78 4.67 -11.50 -5.84
CA CYS A 78 4.56 -11.94 -7.22
C CYS A 78 5.54 -11.27 -8.20
N CYS A 79 6.22 -10.19 -7.79
CA CYS A 79 7.31 -9.59 -8.55
C CYS A 79 8.68 -10.24 -8.28
N ILE A 80 8.83 -10.99 -7.18
CA ILE A 80 10.07 -11.72 -6.84
C ILE A 80 9.82 -13.22 -6.95
N ASN A 81 10.68 -13.93 -7.69
CA ASN A 81 10.73 -15.38 -7.65
C ASN A 81 11.47 -15.82 -6.37
N LYS A 82 10.69 -16.01 -5.30
CA LYS A 82 11.22 -16.42 -3.98
C LYS A 82 11.83 -17.82 -3.97
N ALA A 83 11.58 -18.65 -5.01
CA ALA A 83 12.22 -19.96 -5.15
C ALA A 83 13.66 -19.87 -5.70
N ASN A 84 14.01 -18.76 -6.36
CA ASN A 84 15.38 -18.49 -6.79
C ASN A 84 16.15 -17.74 -5.68
N TYR A 85 17.07 -18.43 -5.01
CA TYR A 85 17.83 -17.86 -3.91
C TYR A 85 18.69 -16.66 -4.31
N ILE A 86 19.28 -16.67 -5.51
CA ILE A 86 20.14 -15.57 -6.00
C ILE A 86 19.28 -14.31 -6.13
N GLU A 87 18.13 -14.44 -6.78
CA GLU A 87 17.19 -13.35 -6.96
C GLU A 87 16.63 -12.86 -5.63
N LEU A 88 16.21 -13.77 -4.74
CA LEU A 88 15.69 -13.40 -3.43
C LEU A 88 16.71 -12.59 -2.63
N SER A 89 17.98 -13.01 -2.65
CA SER A 89 19.07 -12.28 -1.98
C SER A 89 19.29 -10.89 -2.60
N GLN A 90 19.33 -10.79 -3.93
CA GLN A 90 19.43 -9.50 -4.63
C GLN A 90 18.25 -8.58 -4.33
N ALA A 91 17.04 -9.13 -4.27
CA ALA A 91 15.83 -8.40 -3.96
C ALA A 91 15.83 -7.86 -2.52
N ILE A 92 16.27 -8.65 -1.54
CA ILE A 92 16.42 -8.21 -0.15
C ILE A 92 17.39 -7.02 -0.06
N ASN A 93 18.52 -7.09 -0.77
CA ASN A 93 19.51 -6.02 -0.77
C ASN A 93 19.04 -4.76 -1.53
N SER A 94 18.07 -4.90 -2.43
CA SER A 94 17.55 -3.79 -3.26
C SER A 94 16.24 -3.20 -2.74
N MET A 95 15.55 -3.89 -1.84
CA MET A 95 14.19 -3.58 -1.41
C MET A 95 14.06 -2.15 -0.87
N TYR A 96 14.97 -1.72 0.02
CA TYR A 96 14.98 -0.34 0.51
C TYR A 96 14.95 0.69 -0.63
N ARG A 97 15.82 0.51 -1.64
CA ARG A 97 15.88 1.42 -2.79
C ARG A 97 14.59 1.36 -3.60
N TRP A 98 14.00 0.18 -3.77
CA TRP A 98 12.74 0.04 -4.49
C TRP A 98 11.55 0.67 -3.75
N TYR A 99 11.50 0.59 -2.42
CA TYR A 99 10.49 1.31 -1.66
C TYR A 99 10.74 2.83 -1.67
N SER A 100 12.00 3.26 -1.63
CA SER A 100 12.36 4.69 -1.65
C SER A 100 12.07 5.38 -2.97
N ASN A 101 12.32 4.68 -4.09
CA ASN A 101 12.15 5.24 -5.44
C ASN A 101 10.72 5.11 -5.98
N ALA A 102 9.81 4.44 -5.25
CA ALA A 102 8.43 4.32 -5.67
C ALA A 102 7.77 5.69 -5.73
N THR A 103 7.05 5.97 -6.81
CA THR A 103 6.31 7.23 -6.98
C THR A 103 5.10 7.29 -6.05
N GLN A 104 4.49 6.14 -5.78
CA GLN A 104 3.37 5.99 -4.86
C GLN A 104 3.54 4.73 -4.03
N CYS A 105 3.20 4.80 -2.74
CA CYS A 105 3.20 3.64 -1.86
C CYS A 105 1.83 3.43 -1.25
N TYR A 106 1.23 2.28 -1.55
CA TYR A 106 -0.10 1.93 -1.10
C TYR A 106 -0.03 0.86 -0.01
N VAL A 107 -0.92 0.94 0.97
CA VAL A 107 -1.18 -0.12 1.95
C VAL A 107 -2.63 -0.57 1.76
N TYR A 108 -2.85 -1.83 1.42
CA TYR A 108 -4.22 -2.35 1.18
C TYR A 108 -4.64 -3.33 2.27
N LEU A 109 -5.59 -2.94 3.12
CA LEU A 109 -6.05 -3.74 4.24
C LEU A 109 -7.32 -4.52 3.86
N SER A 110 -7.15 -5.79 3.48
CA SER A 110 -8.23 -6.67 3.01
C SER A 110 -9.22 -7.10 4.11
N ASP A 111 -8.77 -7.15 5.36
CA ASP A 111 -9.48 -7.84 6.47
C ASP A 111 -10.36 -6.89 7.30
N VAL A 112 -10.42 -5.62 6.91
CA VAL A 112 -11.17 -4.60 7.64
C VAL A 112 -12.42 -4.25 6.85
N SER A 113 -13.56 -4.75 7.32
CA SER A 113 -14.88 -4.23 6.95
C SER A 113 -15.22 -3.04 7.84
N THR A 114 -15.55 -1.92 7.22
CA THR A 114 -15.82 -0.63 7.83
C THR A 114 -17.28 -0.20 7.65
N THR A 115 -18.18 -0.79 8.44
CA THR A 115 -19.58 -0.32 8.51
C THR A 115 -19.76 1.01 9.26
N SER A 116 -18.74 1.53 9.99
CA SER A 116 -18.81 2.86 10.62
C SER A 116 -17.45 3.54 10.87
N ILE A 117 -17.42 4.88 10.92
CA ILE A 117 -16.23 5.71 11.22
C ILE A 117 -15.73 5.50 12.67
N ALA A 118 -16.63 5.31 13.63
CA ALA A 118 -16.24 4.99 15.01
C ALA A 118 -15.58 3.60 15.12
N SER A 119 -16.02 2.65 14.29
CA SER A 119 -15.38 1.34 14.14
C SER A 119 -13.99 1.47 13.53
N LYS A 120 -13.75 2.44 12.62
CA LYS A 120 -12.43 2.73 12.02
C LYS A 120 -11.41 3.23 13.05
N LYS A 121 -11.78 4.15 13.94
CA LYS A 121 -10.89 4.66 15.01
C LYS A 121 -10.50 3.57 16.00
N LYS A 122 -11.50 2.81 16.45
CA LYS A 122 -11.29 1.66 17.34
C LYS A 122 -10.44 0.59 16.67
N TRP A 123 -10.57 0.41 15.34
CA TRP A 123 -9.72 -0.49 14.57
C TRP A 123 -8.30 0.03 14.34
N ILE A 124 -8.08 1.33 14.12
CA ILE A 124 -6.71 1.86 14.07
C ILE A 124 -6.05 1.66 15.44
N GLU A 125 -6.76 1.87 16.54
CA GLU A 125 -6.27 1.54 17.89
C GLU A 125 -6.05 0.03 18.12
N HIS A 126 -6.91 -0.81 17.57
CA HIS A 126 -6.79 -2.27 17.61
C HIS A 126 -5.68 -2.78 16.69
N MET A 127 -5.44 -2.14 15.56
CA MET A 127 -4.31 -2.35 14.66
C MET A 127 -3.03 -1.97 15.41
N LEU A 128 -3.00 -0.82 16.07
CA LEU A 128 -1.90 -0.38 16.92
C LEU A 128 -1.61 -1.34 18.09
N SER A 129 -2.57 -2.18 18.50
CA SER A 129 -2.41 -3.15 19.61
C SER A 129 -2.17 -4.61 19.17
N LEU A 130 -2.81 -5.07 18.08
CA LEU A 130 -2.68 -6.44 17.54
C LEU A 130 -1.55 -6.59 16.53
N PHE A 131 -1.17 -5.51 15.82
CA PHE A 131 0.07 -5.55 15.09
C PHE A 131 1.16 -5.66 16.13
N ASN A 132 1.69 -6.86 16.26
CA ASN A 132 2.94 -7.12 16.93
C ASN A 132 3.99 -6.34 16.13
N TRP A 133 4.10 -5.03 16.40
CA TRP A 133 4.86 -4.05 15.62
C TRP A 133 6.31 -4.49 15.47
N ARG A 134 6.81 -5.35 16.37
CA ARG A 134 8.07 -6.10 16.26
C ARG A 134 8.23 -6.88 14.94
N LYS A 135 7.15 -7.37 14.31
CA LYS A 135 7.15 -8.01 12.98
C LYS A 135 7.24 -6.99 11.83
N ILE A 136 6.57 -5.83 11.94
CA ILE A 136 6.69 -4.71 10.96
C ILE A 136 8.06 -4.02 11.08
N VAL A 137 8.58 -3.85 12.30
CA VAL A 137 9.90 -3.26 12.60
C VAL A 137 11.04 -4.09 12.04
N ARG A 138 10.82 -5.41 11.85
CA ARG A 138 11.81 -6.24 11.15
C ARG A 138 11.93 -5.89 9.66
N THR A 139 10.94 -5.21 9.09
CA THR A 139 10.92 -4.63 7.74
C THR A 139 10.85 -3.09 7.81
N LEU A 140 11.74 -2.50 8.61
CA LEU A 140 11.93 -1.05 8.73
C LEU A 140 12.09 -0.35 7.35
N GLN A 141 12.62 -1.06 6.36
CA GLN A 141 12.82 -0.55 5.00
C GLN A 141 11.52 -0.29 4.24
N GLU A 142 10.49 -1.11 4.43
CA GLU A 142 9.23 -0.99 3.67
C GLU A 142 8.44 0.23 4.11
N LEU A 143 8.40 0.47 5.43
CA LEU A 143 7.63 1.58 6.00
C LEU A 143 8.42 2.87 6.17
N LEU A 144 9.76 2.88 6.10
CA LEU A 144 10.55 4.11 6.26
C LEU A 144 11.20 4.60 4.96
N ALA A 145 11.29 3.77 3.93
CA ALA A 145 11.91 4.17 2.68
C ALA A 145 11.00 5.04 1.80
N PRO A 146 9.68 4.76 1.66
CA PRO A 146 8.80 5.58 0.82
C PRO A 146 8.70 7.02 1.34
N SER A 147 8.54 7.98 0.44
CA SER A 147 8.39 9.40 0.81
C SER A 147 7.02 9.69 1.44
N SER A 148 5.98 9.01 0.97
CA SER A 148 4.64 9.03 1.53
C SER A 148 3.93 7.69 1.36
N VAL A 149 2.96 7.41 2.22
CA VAL A 149 2.16 6.17 2.19
C VAL A 149 0.66 6.51 2.26
N GLU A 150 -0.13 5.92 1.36
CA GLU A 150 -1.58 6.01 1.32
C GLU A 150 -2.23 4.68 1.77
N PHE A 151 -3.24 4.76 2.65
CA PHE A 151 -3.91 3.60 3.22
C PHE A 151 -5.29 3.34 2.59
N PHE A 152 -5.58 2.09 2.29
CA PHE A 152 -6.82 1.66 1.64
C PHE A 152 -7.46 0.47 2.34
N PHE A 153 -8.79 0.39 2.22
CA PHE A 153 -9.60 -0.70 2.73
C PHE A 153 -10.49 -1.25 1.61
N ARG A 154 -10.98 -2.48 1.78
CA ARG A 154 -11.88 -3.16 0.83
C ARG A 154 -13.13 -2.32 0.47
N GLU A 155 -13.63 -1.52 1.41
CA GLU A 155 -14.92 -0.81 1.28
C GLU A 155 -14.79 0.69 0.99
N GLY A 156 -13.57 1.21 0.79
CA GLY A 156 -13.38 2.60 0.39
C GLY A 156 -12.03 3.20 0.74
N ILE A 157 -11.78 4.36 0.13
CA ILE A 157 -10.54 5.13 0.27
C ILE A 157 -10.54 5.86 1.62
N PHE A 158 -9.48 5.69 2.41
CA PHE A 158 -9.15 6.61 3.48
C PHE A 158 -7.89 7.35 3.05
N ASP A 159 -8.09 8.42 2.30
CA ASP A 159 -7.05 9.21 1.62
C ASP A 159 -6.19 9.96 2.65
N VAL A 160 -5.44 9.24 3.45
CA VAL A 160 -4.50 9.78 4.43
C VAL A 160 -3.12 9.47 3.93
N GLU A 161 -2.55 10.48 3.29
CA GLU A 161 -1.14 10.54 2.99
C GLU A 161 -0.37 10.81 4.28
N ILE A 162 0.58 9.94 4.59
CA ILE A 162 1.53 10.16 5.68
C ILE A 162 2.90 10.36 5.05
N PRO A 163 3.45 11.59 5.05
CA PRO A 163 4.85 11.75 4.69
C PRO A 163 5.70 11.03 5.73
N LEU A 164 6.72 10.27 5.34
CA LEU A 164 7.61 9.59 6.29
C LEU A 164 8.87 10.42 6.45
N PHE A 165 9.19 10.86 7.66
CA PHE A 165 10.43 11.60 7.91
C PHE A 165 11.51 10.65 8.46
N TYR A 166 12.64 10.58 7.76
CA TYR A 166 13.80 9.82 8.21
C TYR A 166 14.29 10.34 9.57
N GLY A 167 14.44 9.45 10.56
CA GLY A 167 14.85 9.79 11.93
C GLY A 167 13.73 10.27 12.87
N GLU A 168 12.49 10.40 12.39
CA GLU A 168 11.33 10.81 13.21
C GLU A 168 10.97 9.76 14.27
N GLY A 169 11.27 8.49 14.01
CA GLY A 169 10.90 7.39 14.89
C GLY A 169 9.40 7.12 14.88
N ALA A 170 9.03 5.85 15.09
CA ALA A 170 7.67 5.37 14.88
C ALA A 170 6.62 6.14 15.70
N ALA A 171 6.91 6.42 16.98
CA ALA A 171 5.97 7.10 17.87
C ALA A 171 5.57 8.51 17.39
N ILE A 172 6.51 9.25 16.78
CA ILE A 172 6.26 10.62 16.31
C ILE A 172 5.51 10.59 14.98
N ALA A 173 5.91 9.71 14.05
CA ALA A 173 5.18 9.48 12.80
C ALA A 173 3.71 9.09 13.08
N PHE A 174 3.48 8.22 14.07
CA PHE A 174 2.13 7.83 14.50
C PHE A 174 1.34 8.94 15.18
N LYS A 175 2.00 9.79 15.98
CA LYS A 175 1.36 10.98 16.55
C LYS A 175 0.88 11.92 15.46
N ARG A 176 1.64 12.05 14.36
CA ARG A 176 1.23 12.82 13.19
C ARG A 176 0.06 12.15 12.45
N LEU A 177 0.12 10.84 12.20
CA LEU A 177 -0.99 10.09 11.61
C LEU A 177 -2.30 10.33 12.38
N ARG A 178 -2.26 10.19 13.70
CA ARG A 178 -3.43 10.41 14.56
C ARG A 178 -3.97 11.83 14.44
N LYS A 179 -3.09 12.84 14.38
CA LYS A 179 -3.49 14.24 14.13
C LYS A 179 -4.15 14.45 12.77
N VAL A 180 -3.65 13.80 11.71
CA VAL A 180 -4.24 13.92 10.36
C VAL A 180 -5.63 13.27 10.32
N ILE A 181 -5.79 12.10 10.95
CA ILE A 181 -7.08 11.43 11.12
C ILE A 181 -8.06 12.32 11.88
N ASP A 182 -7.69 12.79 13.08
CA ASP A 182 -8.55 13.64 13.91
C ASP A 182 -8.93 14.95 13.18
N LYS A 183 -8.03 15.53 12.37
CA LYS A 183 -8.31 16.73 11.53
C LYS A 183 -9.33 16.41 10.44
N ARG A 184 -9.18 15.30 9.70
CA ARG A 184 -10.15 14.88 8.67
C ARG A 184 -11.50 14.50 9.27
N GLU A 185 -11.52 13.87 10.44
CA GLU A 185 -12.77 13.57 11.19
C GLU A 185 -13.54 14.85 11.52
N LYS A 186 -12.87 15.88 12.07
CA LYS A 186 -13.49 17.18 12.34
C LYS A 186 -14.04 17.81 11.08
N CYS A 187 -13.26 17.80 10.00
CA CYS A 187 -13.73 18.34 8.72
C CYS A 187 -14.97 17.62 8.20
N ILE A 188 -15.01 16.29 8.27
CA ILE A 188 -16.18 15.51 7.84
C ILE A 188 -17.40 15.77 8.74
N GLN A 189 -17.20 15.96 10.04
CA GLN A 189 -18.29 16.31 10.98
C GLN A 189 -18.77 17.76 10.83
N GLU A 190 -17.91 18.66 10.37
CA GLU A 190 -18.22 20.08 10.14
C GLU A 190 -18.89 20.34 8.78
N LEU A 191 -18.81 19.40 7.83
CA LEU A 191 -19.59 19.43 6.58
C LEU A 191 -21.09 19.36 6.89
N ARG A 192 -21.75 20.51 6.90
CA ARG A 192 -23.22 20.59 7.04
C ARG A 192 -23.87 20.39 5.66
N PRO A 193 -24.84 19.47 5.52
CA PRO A 193 -25.53 19.20 4.24
C PRO A 193 -26.26 20.41 3.62
N SER A 194 -26.36 21.53 4.33
CA SER A 194 -27.27 22.64 4.04
C SER A 194 -26.61 23.93 3.54
N ASN A 195 -25.27 24.05 3.44
CA ASN A 195 -24.66 25.26 2.86
C ASN A 195 -23.26 25.06 2.23
N PRO A 196 -23.16 24.95 0.88
CA PRO A 196 -21.92 24.64 0.15
C PRO A 196 -20.80 25.71 0.17
N ARG A 197 -21.02 26.87 0.82
CA ARG A 197 -20.06 28.00 0.77
C ARG A 197 -18.95 27.92 1.82
N ASP A 198 -19.12 27.14 2.88
CA ASP A 198 -18.11 26.98 3.95
C ASP A 198 -17.19 25.74 3.78
N ASP A 199 -17.51 24.83 2.85
CA ASP A 199 -16.76 23.58 2.60
C ASP A 199 -15.31 23.83 2.13
N LYS A 200 -15.02 25.03 1.60
CA LYS A 200 -13.67 25.43 1.14
C LYS A 200 -12.66 25.65 2.27
N LYS A 201 -13.09 25.75 3.54
CA LYS A 201 -12.16 25.98 4.67
C LYS A 201 -11.46 24.71 5.16
N CYS A 202 -11.98 23.52 4.81
CA CYS A 202 -11.46 22.24 5.31
C CYS A 202 -10.44 21.55 4.40
N ILE A 203 -10.18 22.09 3.21
CA ILE A 203 -9.31 21.49 2.17
C ILE A 203 -7.99 22.29 2.02
N LYS A 204 -7.36 22.66 3.14
CA LYS A 204 -5.99 23.19 3.18
C LYS A 204 -5.09 22.40 4.11
#